data_AF-L7EVM4-F1
#
_entry.id   AF-L7EVM4-F1
#
_cell.length_a   1.000
_cell.length_b   1.000
_cell.length_c   1.000
_cell.angle_alpha   90.00
_cell.angle_beta   90.00
_cell.angle_gamma   90.00
#
_symmetry.space_group_name_H-M   'P 1'
#
loop_
_entity.id
_entity.type
_entity.pdbx_description
1 polymer ?
#
loop_
_entity_poly.entity_id
_entity_poly.type
_entity_poly.pdbx_seq_one_letter_code
_entity_poly.pdbx_strand_id
1 'polypeptide(L)'
;MSSRIVDTAPSVPSPVPPPVSTGIVVLDGVGLGVDDVVRLADGAARPVPGTDAMKRVEEVWDVARRIAATGRVYGRSTGVGANRNEDVPTEAAADHGLRLLRSHAGAIGAELPARQVRAMLAVRANQLLAGGAGLRPGVVTALCEALENGAYPVVNEFGSVGTGDIAALAQVGLALAGEHEWIGAGEDRRSGSGSRSGSGSGAGSASGPGSGAGAGVRPGPAVGSG
;
A
#
# COMPACT_ATOMS: atom_id res chain seq x y z
N MET A 1 -53.45 -23.30 7.08
CA MET A 1 -52.05 -22.98 7.44
C MET A 1 -51.19 -23.52 6.30
N SER A 2 -50.42 -22.77 5.50
CA SER A 2 -49.61 -21.58 5.78
C SER A 2 -49.42 -20.79 4.48
N SER A 3 -49.64 -19.48 4.52
CA SER A 3 -49.26 -18.53 3.46
C SER A 3 -47.81 -18.12 3.65
N ARG A 4 -46.98 -18.10 2.60
CA ARG A 4 -45.66 -17.48 2.60
C ARG A 4 -45.66 -16.39 1.53
N ILE A 5 -45.85 -15.15 1.98
CA ILE A 5 -45.59 -13.94 1.21
C ILE A 5 -44.07 -13.80 1.13
N VAL A 6 -43.53 -13.89 -0.08
CA VAL A 6 -42.17 -13.47 -0.40
C VAL A 6 -42.22 -11.98 -0.74
N ASP A 7 -41.80 -11.16 0.22
CA ASP A 7 -41.66 -9.73 0.05
C ASP A 7 -40.48 -9.47 -0.91
N THR A 8 -40.79 -9.03 -2.13
CA THR A 8 -39.80 -8.71 -3.16
C THR A 8 -39.54 -7.21 -3.05
N ALA A 9 -38.55 -6.82 -2.26
CA ALA A 9 -38.10 -5.43 -2.22
C ALA A 9 -37.53 -5.03 -3.60
N PRO A 10 -37.89 -3.86 -4.15
CA PRO A 10 -37.35 -3.41 -5.43
C PRO A 10 -35.84 -3.16 -5.30
N SER A 11 -35.06 -3.75 -6.19
CA SER A 11 -33.62 -3.52 -6.30
C SER A 11 -33.37 -2.05 -6.63
N VAL A 12 -32.86 -1.30 -5.65
CA VAL A 12 -32.40 0.07 -5.86
C VAL A 12 -31.16 0.01 -6.75
N PRO A 13 -31.14 0.65 -7.94
CA PRO A 13 -29.94 0.70 -8.75
C PRO A 13 -28.82 1.39 -7.96
N SER A 14 -27.66 0.75 -7.87
CA SER A 14 -26.47 1.36 -7.26
C SER A 14 -26.19 2.70 -7.93
N PRO A 15 -26.04 3.80 -7.18
CA PRO A 15 -25.80 5.10 -7.78
C PRO A 15 -24.51 5.03 -8.59
N VAL A 16 -24.60 5.41 -9.86
CA VAL A 16 -23.43 5.70 -10.69
C VAL A 16 -22.67 6.82 -9.95
N PRO A 17 -21.39 6.62 -9.58
CA PRO A 17 -20.65 7.65 -8.88
C PRO A 17 -20.61 8.92 -9.74
N PRO A 18 -20.87 10.11 -9.16
CA PRO A 18 -20.75 11.36 -9.90
C PRO A 18 -19.32 11.51 -10.42
N PRO A 19 -19.10 12.22 -11.54
CA PRO A 19 -17.77 12.50 -12.05
C PRO A 19 -16.94 13.16 -10.93
N VAL A 20 -15.88 12.49 -10.50
CA VAL A 20 -15.04 12.95 -9.40
C VAL A 20 -14.33 14.22 -9.84
N SER A 21 -14.70 15.35 -9.24
CA SER A 21 -13.78 16.48 -9.13
C SER A 21 -12.65 16.02 -8.23
N THR A 22 -11.56 15.53 -8.82
CA THR A 22 -10.43 14.92 -8.12
C THR A 22 -9.79 15.95 -7.19
N GLY A 23 -10.17 15.92 -5.91
CA GLY A 23 -9.55 16.79 -4.92
C GLY A 23 -8.09 16.40 -4.72
N ILE A 24 -7.25 17.35 -4.33
CA ILE A 24 -5.88 17.08 -3.90
C ILE A 24 -5.87 17.04 -2.37
N VAL A 25 -5.09 16.13 -1.80
CA VAL A 25 -4.69 16.13 -0.39
C VAL A 25 -3.18 16.27 -0.35
N VAL A 26 -2.68 17.34 0.25
CA VAL A 26 -1.24 17.52 0.44
C VAL A 26 -0.83 16.80 1.72
N LEU A 27 0.13 15.88 1.60
CA LEU A 27 0.73 15.19 2.74
C LEU A 27 1.99 15.96 3.16
N ASP A 28 1.97 16.56 4.34
CA ASP A 28 3.03 17.46 4.82
C ASP A 28 3.80 16.89 6.02
N GLY A 29 3.40 15.74 6.55
CA GLY A 29 4.00 15.12 7.73
C GLY A 29 3.27 15.36 9.05
N VAL A 30 2.33 16.31 9.11
CA VAL A 30 1.77 16.80 10.39
C VAL A 30 0.27 17.09 10.35
N GLY A 31 -0.28 17.53 9.21
CA GLY A 31 -1.61 18.11 9.10
C GLY A 31 -2.70 17.20 8.54
N LEU A 32 -2.47 15.89 8.45
CA LEU A 32 -3.43 14.96 7.85
C LEU A 32 -4.67 14.76 8.75
N GLY A 33 -5.81 15.29 8.33
CA GLY A 33 -7.09 15.14 9.01
C GLY A 33 -7.81 13.83 8.70
N VAL A 34 -8.83 13.48 9.51
CA VAL A 34 -9.65 12.27 9.31
C VAL A 34 -10.38 12.30 7.97
N ASP A 35 -10.93 13.45 7.57
CA ASP A 35 -11.62 13.59 6.29
C ASP A 35 -10.69 13.36 5.09
N ASP A 36 -9.43 13.76 5.19
CA ASP A 36 -8.44 13.51 4.17
C ASP A 36 -8.06 12.03 4.08
N VAL A 37 -7.92 11.34 5.22
CA VAL A 37 -7.74 9.89 5.26
C VAL A 37 -8.90 9.18 4.58
N VAL A 38 -10.15 9.59 4.88
CA VAL A 38 -11.36 9.05 4.25
C VAL A 38 -11.33 9.28 2.74
N ARG A 39 -11.06 10.51 2.30
CA ARG A 39 -11.00 10.86 0.86
C ARG A 39 -9.93 10.05 0.12
N LEU A 40 -8.76 9.85 0.72
CA LEU A 40 -7.68 9.04 0.13
C LEU A 40 -8.03 7.55 0.13
N ALA A 41 -8.59 7.03 1.22
CA ALA A 41 -9.02 5.65 1.33
C ALA A 41 -10.14 5.31 0.33
N ASP A 42 -11.00 6.28 0.00
CA ASP A 42 -12.10 6.11 -0.95
C ASP A 42 -11.70 6.44 -2.40
N GLY A 43 -10.45 6.87 -2.64
CA GLY A 43 -9.98 7.27 -3.97
C GLY A 43 -10.64 8.55 -4.51
N ALA A 44 -11.25 9.34 -3.63
CA ALA A 44 -11.91 10.61 -3.96
C ALA A 44 -10.91 11.79 -4.03
N ALA A 45 -9.65 11.55 -3.66
CA ALA A 45 -8.58 12.53 -3.77
C ALA A 45 -7.24 11.88 -4.14
N ARG A 46 -6.37 12.66 -4.78
CA ARG A 46 -4.98 12.27 -5.05
C ARG A 46 -4.06 12.75 -3.93
N PRO A 47 -3.18 11.89 -3.37
CA PRO A 47 -2.15 12.34 -2.45
C PRO A 47 -1.03 13.06 -3.19
N VAL A 48 -0.58 14.20 -2.65
CA VAL A 48 0.60 14.91 -3.15
C VAL A 48 1.54 15.15 -1.98
N PRO A 49 2.75 14.56 -1.96
CA PRO A 49 3.71 14.85 -0.91
C PRO A 49 4.18 16.31 -1.04
N GLY A 50 4.15 17.05 0.07
CA GLY A 50 4.58 18.44 0.13
C GLY A 50 6.07 18.57 -0.19
N THR A 51 6.44 19.61 -0.93
CA THR A 51 7.83 19.80 -1.39
C THR A 51 8.81 19.91 -0.23
N ASP A 52 8.46 20.67 0.81
CA ASP A 52 9.33 20.83 1.97
C ASP A 52 9.35 19.58 2.86
N ALA A 53 8.26 18.80 2.86
CA ALA A 53 8.23 17.52 3.55
C ALA A 53 9.15 16.49 2.87
N MET A 54 9.18 16.44 1.53
CA MET A 54 10.12 15.60 0.79
C MET A 54 11.58 15.99 1.03
N LYS A 55 11.89 17.29 1.03
CA LYS A 55 13.25 17.77 1.38
C LYS A 55 13.67 17.31 2.77
N ARG A 56 12.79 17.41 3.78
CA ARG A 56 13.08 16.90 5.13
C ARG A 56 13.36 15.40 5.13
N VAL A 57 12.58 14.61 4.38
CA VAL A 57 12.81 13.16 4.27
C VAL A 57 14.17 12.85 3.62
N GLU A 58 14.55 13.60 2.57
CA GLU A 58 15.87 13.49 1.93
C GLU A 58 17.02 13.80 2.89
N GLU A 59 16.94 14.93 3.61
CA GLU A 59 17.96 15.33 4.58
C GLU A 59 18.12 14.28 5.70
N VAL A 60 17.00 13.78 6.24
CA VAL A 60 17.00 12.79 7.31
C VAL A 60 17.52 11.44 6.81
N TRP A 61 17.21 11.04 5.57
CA TRP A 61 17.79 9.86 4.94
C TRP A 61 19.32 9.94 4.86
N ASP A 62 19.85 11.08 4.42
CA ASP A 62 21.30 11.28 4.31
C ASP A 62 22.00 11.30 5.68
N VAL A 63 21.37 11.93 6.68
CA VAL A 63 21.85 11.89 8.07
C VAL A 63 21.86 10.45 8.60
N ALA A 64 20.77 9.71 8.43
CA ALA A 64 20.65 8.33 8.91
C ALA A 64 21.68 7.41 8.26
N ARG A 65 21.96 7.59 6.96
CA ARG A 65 23.00 6.85 6.23
C ARG A 65 24.40 7.15 6.78
N ARG A 66 24.72 8.41 7.06
CA ARG A 66 26.02 8.80 7.63
C ARG A 66 26.22 8.27 9.05
N ILE A 67 25.20 8.36 9.91
CA ILE A 67 25.29 7.86 11.29
C ILE A 67 25.46 6.34 11.31
N ALA A 68 24.74 5.62 10.45
CA ALA A 68 24.85 4.16 10.36
C ALA A 68 26.23 3.68 9.88
N ALA A 69 26.98 4.52 9.17
CA ALA A 69 28.33 4.20 8.72
C ALA A 69 29.40 4.36 9.81
N THR A 70 29.11 5.08 10.89
CA THR A 70 30.10 5.43 11.92
C THR A 70 29.74 4.96 13.33
N GLY A 71 28.51 4.49 13.54
CA GLY A 71 28.03 4.12 14.87
C GLY A 71 26.97 3.01 14.89
N ARG A 72 26.63 2.59 16.11
CA ARG A 72 25.58 1.60 16.38
C ARG A 72 24.21 2.28 16.32
N VAL A 73 23.33 1.75 15.48
CA VAL A 73 21.98 2.27 15.23
C VAL A 73 21.01 1.10 15.31
N TYR A 74 20.07 1.18 16.25
CA TYR A 74 19.05 0.16 16.49
C TYR A 74 18.27 -0.18 15.21
N GLY A 75 18.22 -1.47 14.86
CA GLY A 75 17.52 -1.97 13.67
C GLY A 75 18.17 -1.63 12.33
N ARG A 76 19.37 -1.02 12.32
CA ARG A 76 20.14 -0.72 11.11
C ARG A 76 21.53 -1.34 11.13
N SER A 77 22.33 -1.04 12.15
CA SER A 77 23.62 -1.71 12.40
C SER A 77 23.59 -2.64 13.61
N THR A 78 22.44 -2.74 14.30
CA THR A 78 22.17 -3.76 15.32
C THR A 78 20.83 -4.45 15.05
N GLY A 79 20.58 -5.58 15.72
CA GLY A 79 19.28 -6.25 15.69
C GLY A 79 18.16 -5.43 16.36
N VAL A 80 16.96 -6.01 16.39
CA VAL A 80 15.77 -5.42 17.03
C VAL A 80 15.27 -6.28 18.19
N GLY A 81 14.51 -5.68 19.11
CA GLY A 81 13.88 -6.38 20.23
C GLY A 81 14.88 -7.04 21.18
N ALA A 82 14.77 -8.36 21.33
CA ALA A 82 15.71 -9.15 22.14
C ALA A 82 17.15 -9.07 21.60
N ASN A 83 17.31 -8.89 20.28
CA ASN A 83 18.62 -8.85 19.60
C ASN A 83 19.19 -7.43 19.48
N ARG A 84 18.68 -6.45 20.25
CA ARG A 84 19.09 -5.04 20.14
C ARG A 84 20.58 -4.77 20.38
N ASN A 85 21.23 -5.67 21.12
CA ASN A 85 22.65 -5.59 21.47
C ASN A 85 23.55 -6.36 20.49
N GLU A 86 22.95 -7.12 19.56
CA GLU A 86 23.69 -7.88 18.56
C GLU A 86 24.02 -6.99 17.37
N ASP A 87 25.27 -7.01 16.93
CA ASP A 87 25.70 -6.24 15.77
C ASP A 87 25.28 -6.95 14.47
N VAL A 88 24.95 -6.15 13.45
CA VAL A 88 24.70 -6.65 12.10
C VAL A 88 26.03 -6.56 11.34
N PRO A 89 26.61 -7.70 10.91
CA PRO A 89 27.83 -7.67 10.12
C PRO A 89 27.64 -6.87 8.82
N THR A 90 28.67 -6.13 8.42
CA THR A 90 28.63 -5.23 7.26
C THR A 90 28.20 -5.95 5.97
N GLU A 91 28.70 -7.17 5.77
CA GLU A 91 28.36 -8.06 4.66
C GLU A 91 26.89 -8.49 4.65
N ALA A 92 26.23 -8.52 5.82
CA ALA A 92 24.82 -8.90 5.97
C ALA A 92 23.89 -7.68 6.04
N ALA A 93 24.42 -6.46 5.97
CA ALA A 93 23.67 -5.21 6.14
C ALA A 93 22.70 -4.96 4.98
N ALA A 94 23.09 -5.32 3.75
CA ALA A 94 22.23 -5.18 2.56
C ALA A 94 20.92 -5.97 2.70
N ASP A 95 21.00 -7.20 3.21
CA ASP A 95 19.85 -8.09 3.39
C ASP A 95 19.17 -7.95 4.75
N HIS A 96 19.75 -7.18 5.68
CA HIS A 96 19.24 -7.09 7.05
C HIS A 96 17.80 -6.57 7.11
N GLY A 97 17.51 -5.49 6.39
CA GLY A 97 16.15 -4.93 6.34
C GLY A 97 15.14 -5.94 5.83
N LEU A 98 15.50 -6.72 4.81
CA LEU A 98 14.61 -7.74 4.24
C LEU A 98 14.39 -8.91 5.21
N ARG A 99 15.44 -9.34 5.94
CA ARG A 99 15.30 -10.34 7.01
C ARG A 99 14.39 -9.85 8.15
N LEU A 100 14.48 -8.57 8.52
CA LEU A 100 13.56 -7.98 9.49
C LEU A 100 12.13 -8.02 8.97
N LEU A 101 11.88 -7.59 7.74
CA LEU A 101 10.54 -7.65 7.15
C LEU A 101 9.98 -9.07 7.14
N ARG A 102 10.74 -10.06 6.64
CA ARG A 102 10.32 -11.47 6.59
C ARG A 102 10.03 -12.06 7.97
N SER A 103 10.87 -11.77 8.97
CA SER A 103 10.67 -12.27 10.34
C SER A 103 9.49 -11.63 11.07
N HIS A 104 9.06 -10.43 10.64
CA HIS A 104 7.99 -9.69 11.29
C HIS A 104 6.65 -9.76 10.56
N ALA A 105 6.62 -10.21 9.30
CA ALA A 105 5.40 -10.38 8.50
C ALA A 105 4.56 -11.61 8.92
N GLY A 106 4.35 -11.78 10.23
CA GLY A 106 3.59 -12.88 10.84
C GLY A 106 2.12 -12.59 11.07
N ALA A 107 1.54 -11.61 10.36
CA ALA A 107 0.10 -11.35 10.46
C ALA A 107 -0.70 -12.50 9.82
N ILE A 108 -1.84 -12.85 10.42
CA ILE A 108 -2.69 -14.00 10.07
C ILE A 108 -4.17 -13.61 10.08
N GLY A 109 -5.03 -14.52 9.65
CA GLY A 109 -6.48 -14.30 9.57
C GLY A 109 -6.91 -13.77 8.20
N ALA A 110 -8.13 -13.24 8.13
CA ALA A 110 -8.67 -12.71 6.88
C ALA A 110 -7.85 -11.51 6.37
N GLU A 111 -7.89 -11.31 5.06
CA GLU A 111 -7.36 -10.10 4.44
C GLU A 111 -8.18 -8.89 4.88
N LEU A 112 -7.50 -7.80 5.21
CA LEU A 112 -8.14 -6.55 5.55
C LEU A 112 -8.85 -5.96 4.32
N PRO A 113 -10.05 -5.36 4.50
CA PRO A 113 -10.74 -4.67 3.41
C PRO A 113 -9.86 -3.60 2.76
N ALA A 114 -9.88 -3.52 1.43
CA ALA A 114 -9.09 -2.57 0.63
C ALA A 114 -9.11 -1.13 1.17
N ARG A 115 -10.28 -0.66 1.61
CA ARG A 115 -10.47 0.67 2.19
C ARG A 115 -9.62 0.88 3.45
N GLN A 116 -9.54 -0.12 4.33
CA GLN A 116 -8.74 -0.04 5.56
C GLN A 116 -7.24 -0.05 5.25
N VAL A 117 -6.81 -0.89 4.30
CA VAL A 117 -5.41 -0.92 3.88
C VAL A 117 -5.01 0.42 3.26
N ARG A 118 -5.82 1.01 2.38
CA ARG A 118 -5.55 2.34 1.82
C ARG A 118 -5.53 3.45 2.87
N ALA A 119 -6.43 3.41 3.86
CA ALA A 119 -6.38 4.35 4.98
C ALA A 119 -5.05 4.23 5.75
N MET A 120 -4.60 3.00 6.02
CA MET A 120 -3.30 2.73 6.64
C MET A 120 -2.14 3.26 5.79
N LEU A 121 -2.15 3.05 4.46
CA LEU A 121 -1.11 3.57 3.57
C LEU A 121 -1.07 5.12 3.58
N ALA A 122 -2.23 5.79 3.58
CA ALA A 122 -2.31 7.25 3.65
C ALA A 122 -1.71 7.81 4.95
N VAL A 123 -2.10 7.22 6.09
CA VAL A 123 -1.54 7.58 7.40
C VAL A 123 -0.02 7.32 7.40
N ARG A 124 0.42 6.17 6.88
CA ARG A 124 1.83 5.80 6.88
C ARG A 124 2.67 6.72 5.98
N ALA A 125 2.18 7.06 4.79
CA ALA A 125 2.85 8.00 3.89
C ALA A 125 3.05 9.36 4.56
N ASN A 126 2.01 9.88 5.24
CA ASN A 126 2.14 11.12 5.98
C ASN A 126 3.09 11.00 7.19
N GLN A 127 3.03 9.92 7.97
CA GLN A 127 3.97 9.72 9.07
C GLN A 127 5.44 9.71 8.63
N LEU A 128 5.75 9.12 7.47
CA LEU A 128 7.11 9.12 6.93
C LEU A 128 7.59 10.54 6.57
N LEU A 129 6.68 11.40 6.11
CA LEU A 129 6.93 12.80 5.77
C LEU A 129 7.19 13.71 6.98
N ALA A 130 6.94 13.22 8.20
CA ALA A 130 7.32 13.92 9.43
C ALA A 130 8.86 14.02 9.61
N GLY A 131 9.65 13.22 8.86
CA GLY A 131 11.11 13.31 8.87
C GLY A 131 11.77 12.64 10.07
N GLY A 132 11.11 11.66 10.71
CA GLY A 132 11.69 10.91 11.84
C GLY A 132 12.27 9.54 11.46
N ALA A 133 11.95 9.02 10.28
CA ALA A 133 12.12 7.60 9.97
C ALA A 133 13.49 7.23 9.36
N GLY A 134 14.20 8.18 8.71
CA GLY A 134 15.46 7.89 8.04
C GLY A 134 15.36 6.82 6.95
N LEU A 135 14.21 6.77 6.27
CA LEU A 135 13.95 5.88 5.13
C LEU A 135 14.22 6.60 3.81
N ARG A 136 14.53 5.83 2.76
CA ARG A 136 14.72 6.35 1.40
C ARG A 136 13.44 7.07 0.94
N PRO A 137 13.54 8.29 0.37
CA PRO A 137 12.37 9.07 -0.08
C PRO A 137 11.44 8.34 -1.05
N GLY A 138 11.99 7.46 -1.89
CA GLY A 138 11.21 6.66 -2.85
C GLY A 138 10.14 5.77 -2.21
N VAL A 139 10.25 5.44 -0.92
CA VAL A 139 9.20 4.72 -0.19
C VAL A 139 7.94 5.57 -0.07
N VAL A 140 8.07 6.87 0.23
CA VAL A 140 6.92 7.78 0.29
C VAL A 140 6.27 7.90 -1.08
N THR A 141 7.08 8.06 -2.13
CA THR A 141 6.62 8.12 -3.51
C THR A 141 5.81 6.88 -3.88
N ALA A 142 6.33 5.68 -3.61
CA ALA A 142 5.65 4.42 -3.92
C ALA A 142 4.31 4.27 -3.17
N LEU A 143 4.22 4.72 -1.91
CA LEU A 143 2.95 4.73 -1.17
C LEU A 143 1.93 5.70 -1.77
N CYS A 144 2.35 6.90 -2.17
CA CYS A 144 1.49 7.87 -2.84
C CYS A 144 1.00 7.36 -4.21
N GLU A 145 1.88 6.74 -4.99
CA GLU A 145 1.53 6.11 -6.27
C GLU A 145 0.52 4.97 -6.09
N ALA A 146 0.70 4.13 -5.06
CA ALA A 146 -0.25 3.07 -4.75
C ALA A 146 -1.64 3.63 -4.45
N LEU A 147 -1.71 4.65 -3.59
CA LEU A 147 -2.96 5.34 -3.26
C LEU A 147 -3.64 5.98 -4.49
N GLU A 148 -2.87 6.68 -5.33
CA GLU A 148 -3.37 7.31 -6.55
C GLU A 148 -3.95 6.29 -7.53
N ASN A 149 -3.26 5.17 -7.71
CA ASN A 149 -3.69 4.08 -8.59
C ASN A 149 -4.77 3.19 -7.96
N GLY A 150 -5.08 3.38 -6.67
CA GLY A 150 -6.01 2.55 -5.91
C GLY A 150 -5.47 1.16 -5.58
N ALA A 151 -4.18 0.93 -5.77
CA ALA A 151 -3.50 -0.32 -5.44
C ALA A 151 -3.28 -0.44 -3.92
N TYR A 152 -3.30 -1.67 -3.42
CA TYR A 152 -3.06 -1.97 -2.02
C TYR A 152 -2.42 -3.35 -1.86
N PRO A 153 -1.50 -3.55 -0.90
CA PRO A 153 -0.93 -4.86 -0.65
C PRO A 153 -1.88 -5.74 0.14
N VAL A 154 -1.68 -7.06 0.08
CA VAL A 154 -2.34 -8.00 1.00
C VAL A 154 -1.83 -7.76 2.42
N VAL A 155 -2.76 -7.53 3.36
CA VAL A 155 -2.48 -7.35 4.78
C VAL A 155 -3.53 -8.13 5.58
N ASN A 156 -3.12 -8.87 6.62
CA ASN A 156 -4.02 -9.70 7.41
C ASN A 156 -4.41 -9.05 8.76
N GLU A 157 -5.57 -9.43 9.29
CA GLU A 157 -6.22 -8.77 10.42
C GLU A 157 -5.54 -8.96 11.79
N PHE A 158 -4.93 -10.12 12.07
CA PHE A 158 -4.35 -10.43 13.37
C PHE A 158 -2.82 -10.41 13.33
N GLY A 159 -2.18 -9.90 14.37
CA GLY A 159 -0.71 -9.88 14.47
C GLY A 159 -0.14 -8.58 15.01
N SER A 160 -0.94 -7.52 15.11
CA SER A 160 -0.58 -6.32 15.86
C SER A 160 -0.93 -6.47 17.35
N VAL A 161 -0.04 -5.99 18.22
CA VAL A 161 -0.27 -5.81 19.66
C VAL A 161 -0.43 -4.32 20.03
N GLY A 162 -0.71 -3.47 19.05
CA GLY A 162 -0.98 -2.03 19.23
C GLY A 162 0.26 -1.14 19.39
N THR A 163 1.47 -1.69 19.38
CA THR A 163 2.72 -0.91 19.39
C THR A 163 3.39 -0.99 18.02
N GLY A 164 3.07 -0.04 17.16
CA GLY A 164 3.76 0.17 15.88
C GLY A 164 3.32 -0.72 14.72
N ASP A 165 2.20 -1.46 14.85
CA ASP A 165 1.59 -2.29 13.79
C ASP A 165 2.58 -3.09 12.96
N ILE A 166 3.58 -3.65 13.64
CA ILE A 166 4.80 -4.17 13.03
C ILE A 166 4.49 -5.27 12.01
N ALA A 167 3.58 -6.18 12.33
CA ALA A 167 3.25 -7.29 11.44
C ALA A 167 2.58 -6.83 10.13
N ALA A 168 1.61 -5.93 10.23
CA ALA A 168 0.93 -5.37 9.05
C ALA A 168 1.89 -4.53 8.20
N LEU A 169 2.69 -3.66 8.82
CA LEU A 169 3.65 -2.83 8.10
C LEU A 169 4.83 -3.63 7.52
N ALA A 170 5.17 -4.78 8.11
CA ALA A 170 6.13 -5.70 7.52
C ALA A 170 5.60 -6.33 6.22
N GLN A 171 4.32 -6.71 6.17
CA GLN A 171 3.68 -7.18 4.93
C GLN A 171 3.67 -6.09 3.84
N VAL A 172 3.39 -4.83 4.21
CA VAL A 172 3.53 -3.68 3.28
C VAL A 172 4.96 -3.52 2.79
N GLY A 173 5.94 -3.64 3.70
CA GLY A 173 7.36 -3.54 3.35
C GLY A 173 7.80 -4.63 2.37
N LEU A 174 7.33 -5.87 2.56
CA LEU A 174 7.58 -6.97 1.61
C LEU A 174 6.90 -6.73 0.26
N ALA A 175 5.72 -6.11 0.23
CA ALA A 175 5.07 -5.74 -1.03
C ALA A 175 5.85 -4.65 -1.79
N LEU A 176 6.40 -3.66 -1.07
CA LEU A 176 7.29 -2.64 -1.63
C LEU A 176 8.63 -3.22 -2.10
N ALA A 177 9.09 -4.31 -1.47
CA ALA A 177 10.27 -5.07 -1.89
C ALA A 177 9.99 -6.05 -3.04
N GLY A 178 8.73 -6.22 -3.43
CA GLY A 178 8.30 -7.12 -4.52
C GLY A 178 8.10 -8.58 -4.12
N GLU A 179 8.16 -8.91 -2.83
CA GLU A 179 7.93 -10.27 -2.32
C GLU A 179 6.46 -10.58 -2.03
N HIS A 180 5.64 -9.56 -1.77
CA HIS A 180 4.19 -9.71 -1.58
C HIS A 180 3.42 -9.05 -2.73
N GLU A 181 2.20 -9.52 -2.94
CA GLU A 181 1.32 -9.09 -4.02
C GLU A 181 0.64 -7.74 -3.71
N TRP A 182 0.38 -6.98 -4.79
CA TRP A 182 -0.47 -5.80 -4.81
C TRP A 182 -1.76 -6.12 -5.54
N ILE A 183 -2.90 -5.81 -4.93
CA ILE A 183 -4.24 -5.93 -5.52
C ILE A 183 -4.66 -4.56 -6.09
N GLY A 184 -5.41 -4.56 -7.19
CA GLY A 184 -5.96 -3.34 -7.82
C GLY A 184 -4.97 -2.57 -8.70
N ALA A 185 -3.73 -3.04 -8.81
CA ALA A 185 -2.78 -2.55 -9.79
C ALA A 185 -3.20 -3.02 -11.19
N GLY A 186 -3.92 -2.19 -11.95
CA GLY A 186 -4.16 -2.44 -13.38
C GLY A 186 -5.59 -2.76 -13.83
N GLU A 187 -6.63 -2.54 -13.04
CA GLU A 187 -7.97 -2.40 -13.65
C GLU A 187 -8.01 -1.04 -14.34
N ASP A 188 -7.80 -1.06 -15.66
CA ASP A 188 -8.01 0.08 -16.54
C ASP A 188 -9.35 0.75 -16.21
N ARG A 189 -9.28 1.86 -15.47
CA ARG A 189 -10.39 2.82 -15.31
C ARG A 189 -10.83 3.46 -16.64
N ARG A 190 -10.29 2.98 -17.77
CA ARG A 190 -10.68 3.31 -19.15
C ARG A 190 -11.70 2.35 -19.76
N SER A 191 -12.18 1.31 -19.07
CA SER A 191 -13.28 0.47 -19.58
C SER A 191 -14.65 0.98 -19.11
N GLY A 192 -14.93 2.26 -19.37
CA GLY A 192 -16.16 2.94 -18.94
C GLY A 192 -16.88 3.67 -20.07
N SER A 193 -16.92 3.13 -21.29
CA SER A 193 -17.91 3.49 -22.32
C SER A 193 -17.74 2.56 -23.52
N GLY A 194 -18.69 1.64 -23.69
CA GLY A 194 -18.68 0.68 -24.79
C GLY A 194 -19.96 -0.11 -24.87
N SER A 195 -21.11 0.58 -24.81
CA SER A 195 -22.38 0.01 -25.26
C SER A 195 -22.24 -0.42 -26.72
N ARG A 196 -22.20 -1.73 -26.97
CA ARG A 196 -22.59 -2.30 -28.25
C ARG A 196 -23.60 -3.43 -28.01
N SER A 197 -24.86 -3.04 -28.12
CA SER A 197 -25.95 -3.90 -28.56
C SER A 197 -25.65 -4.48 -29.93
N GLY A 198 -26.02 -5.75 -30.17
CA GLY A 198 -26.07 -6.31 -31.52
C GLY A 198 -25.75 -7.81 -31.64
N SER A 199 -26.79 -8.63 -31.43
CA SER A 199 -27.11 -9.92 -32.09
C SER A 199 -26.02 -10.79 -32.75
N GLY A 200 -26.02 -12.08 -32.37
CA GLY A 200 -26.30 -13.14 -33.35
C GLY A 200 -25.17 -14.08 -33.76
N SER A 201 -25.21 -15.30 -33.21
CA SER A 201 -25.01 -16.61 -33.87
C SER A 201 -23.63 -17.00 -34.45
N GLY A 202 -23.08 -18.12 -33.94
CA GLY A 202 -22.08 -18.92 -34.66
C GLY A 202 -21.24 -19.83 -33.75
N ALA A 203 -21.37 -21.14 -33.94
CA ALA A 203 -20.73 -22.21 -33.16
C ALA A 203 -19.20 -22.31 -33.36
N GLY A 204 -18.50 -22.94 -32.39
CA GLY A 204 -17.21 -23.61 -32.65
C GLY A 204 -16.15 -23.56 -31.54
N SER A 205 -16.17 -24.57 -30.66
CA SER A 205 -15.03 -25.38 -30.18
C SER A 205 -13.70 -24.78 -29.63
N ALA A 206 -13.30 -25.38 -28.48
CA ALA A 206 -11.94 -25.74 -28.03
C ALA A 206 -11.14 -24.79 -27.09
N SER A 207 -11.20 -25.14 -25.80
CA SER A 207 -10.10 -25.36 -24.83
C SER A 207 -8.78 -24.55 -24.91
N GLY A 208 -8.49 -23.85 -23.80
CA GLY A 208 -7.15 -23.53 -23.29
C GLY A 208 -7.24 -22.71 -21.99
N PRO A 209 -6.49 -23.03 -20.92
CA PRO A 209 -6.48 -22.20 -19.71
C PRO A 209 -5.75 -20.88 -20.01
N GLY A 210 -6.50 -19.78 -19.98
CA GLY A 210 -6.00 -18.44 -20.24
C GLY A 210 -5.10 -17.95 -19.10
N SER A 211 -3.80 -17.89 -19.37
CA SER A 211 -2.85 -17.08 -18.60
C SER A 211 -2.99 -15.62 -19.01
N GLY A 212 -3.98 -14.93 -18.45
CA GLY A 212 -4.13 -13.48 -18.54
C GLY A 212 -3.35 -12.80 -17.42
N ALA A 213 -2.02 -12.79 -17.49
CA ALA A 213 -1.22 -11.90 -16.64
C ALA A 213 -1.36 -10.47 -17.18
N GLY A 214 -2.38 -9.75 -16.69
CA GLY A 214 -2.50 -8.32 -16.91
C GLY A 214 -1.27 -7.64 -16.30
N ALA A 215 -0.44 -7.03 -17.14
CA ALA A 215 0.69 -6.21 -16.71
C ALA A 215 0.17 -4.91 -16.09
N GLY A 216 -0.30 -5.00 -14.86
CA GLY A 216 -0.71 -3.86 -14.06
C GLY A 216 0.49 -3.04 -13.62
N VAL A 217 0.36 -1.71 -13.67
CA VAL A 217 1.37 -0.78 -13.16
C VAL A 217 1.51 -1.00 -11.65
N ARG A 218 2.57 -1.73 -11.26
CA ARG A 218 3.03 -1.82 -9.89
C ARG A 218 3.62 -0.47 -9.49
N PRO A 219 3.39 0.04 -8.26
CA PRO A 219 4.25 1.11 -7.75
C PRO A 219 5.71 0.65 -7.90
N GLY A 220 6.58 1.54 -8.39
CA GLY A 220 7.96 1.17 -8.69
C GLY A 220 8.66 0.60 -7.44
N PRO A 221 9.57 -0.37 -7.57
CA PRO A 221 10.29 -0.89 -6.41
C PRO A 221 11.01 0.26 -5.69
N ALA A 222 10.69 0.47 -4.42
CA ALA A 222 11.37 1.48 -3.60
C ALA A 222 12.83 1.09 -3.27
N VAL A 223 13.16 -0.18 -3.48
CA VAL A 223 14.49 -0.79 -3.31
C VAL A 223 15.23 -0.84 -4.65
N GLY A 224 15.86 0.27 -5.04
CA GLY A 224 16.90 0.26 -6.07
C GLY A 224 18.24 -0.16 -5.46
N SER A 225 18.92 -1.13 -6.05
CA SER A 225 20.28 -1.56 -5.69
C SER A 225 21.23 -0.36 -5.63
N GLY A 226 21.72 -0.03 -4.45
CA GLY A 226 22.66 1.07 -4.21
C GLY A 226 23.11 1.12 -2.77
#